data_AF-A0A495X0W1-F1
#
_entry.id   AF-A0A495X0W1-F1
#
_cell.length_a   1.000
_cell.length_b   1.000
_cell.length_c   1.000
_cell.angle_alpha   90.00
_cell.angle_beta   90.00
_cell.angle_gamma   90.00
#
_symmetry.space_group_name_H-M   'P 1'
#
loop_
_entity.id
_entity.type
_entity.pdbx_description
1 polymer ?
#
loop_
_entity_poly.entity_id
_entity_poly.type
_entity_poly.pdbx_seq_one_letter_code
_entity_poly.pdbx_strand_id
1 'polypeptide(L)'
;MSEADAPARTVAEVTLPAVSVPVGGLELPFAVEAVDAEVDGPGTYVVRAHGDRDGSGVVTEGDLITTAAHRVTSQPMVLDLHPVAH
;
A
#
# COMPACT_ATOMS: atom_id res chain seq x y z
N MET A 1 -5.89 -24.02 -15.56
CA MET A 1 -6.21 -22.68 -16.08
C MET A 1 -5.93 -21.73 -14.94
N SER A 2 -4.91 -20.88 -15.04
CA SER A 2 -4.67 -19.82 -14.06
C SER A 2 -5.48 -18.62 -14.54
N GLU A 3 -6.49 -18.21 -13.77
CA GLU A 3 -7.17 -16.95 -13.99
C GLU A 3 -6.11 -15.85 -13.91
N ALA A 4 -5.89 -15.15 -15.02
CA ALA A 4 -4.96 -14.02 -15.03
C ALA A 4 -5.51 -12.97 -14.05
N ASP A 5 -4.67 -12.50 -13.13
CA ASP A 5 -4.95 -11.33 -12.29
C ASP A 5 -5.37 -10.19 -13.22
N ALA A 6 -6.67 -9.86 -13.20
CA ALA A 6 -7.14 -8.67 -13.92
C ALA A 6 -6.41 -7.45 -13.34
N PRO A 7 -6.06 -6.45 -14.16
CA PRO A 7 -5.38 -5.26 -13.65
C PRO A 7 -6.22 -4.63 -12.54
N ALA A 8 -5.65 -4.58 -11.33
CA ALA A 8 -6.31 -3.97 -10.19
C ALA A 8 -6.51 -2.48 -10.46
N ARG A 9 -7.74 -2.00 -10.30
CA ARG A 9 -8.05 -0.57 -10.37
C ARG A 9 -7.71 0.08 -9.03
N THR A 10 -6.98 1.18 -9.06
CA THR A 10 -6.81 2.05 -7.88
C THR A 10 -8.13 2.76 -7.58
N VAL A 11 -8.68 2.53 -6.38
CA VAL A 11 -9.93 3.15 -5.91
C VAL A 11 -9.65 4.43 -5.14
N ALA A 12 -8.53 4.46 -4.40
CA ALA A 12 -8.06 5.62 -3.66
C ALA A 12 -6.53 5.55 -3.52
N GLU A 13 -5.89 6.70 -3.39
CA GLU A 13 -4.44 6.84 -3.21
C GLU A 13 -4.16 7.97 -2.21
N VAL A 14 -3.17 7.75 -1.35
CA VAL A 14 -2.65 8.76 -0.42
C VAL A 14 -1.13 8.72 -0.45
N THR A 15 -0.51 9.89 -0.51
CA THR A 15 0.94 10.04 -0.43
C THR A 15 1.28 10.82 0.83
N LEU A 16 2.17 10.26 1.66
CA LEU A 16 2.72 10.93 2.84
C LEU A 16 4.10 11.51 2.49
N PRO A 17 4.23 12.84 2.30
CA PRO A 17 5.50 13.43 1.92
C PRO A 17 6.49 13.50 3.10
N ALA A 18 7.79 13.44 2.79
CA ALA A 18 8.89 13.75 3.71
C ALA A 18 8.94 12.90 4.99
N VAL A 19 8.60 11.61 4.89
CA VAL A 19 8.70 10.66 5.99
C VAL A 19 10.17 10.34 6.28
N SER A 20 10.61 10.58 7.52
CA SER A 20 11.93 10.14 8.00
C SER A 20 11.80 8.83 8.76
N VAL A 21 12.35 7.74 8.22
CA VAL A 21 12.33 6.41 8.86
C VAL A 21 13.59 6.24 9.72
N PRO A 22 13.50 6.24 11.07
CA PRO A 22 14.65 6.04 11.93
C PRO A 22 15.15 4.58 11.88
N VAL A 23 16.40 4.39 12.31
CA VAL A 23 16.99 3.06 12.47
C VAL A 23 16.21 2.31 13.55
N GLY A 24 15.60 1.18 13.19
CA GLY A 24 14.72 0.40 14.07
C GLY A 24 13.26 0.34 13.61
N GLY A 25 12.90 1.07 12.56
CA GLY A 25 11.55 1.05 11.98
C GLY A 25 10.70 2.25 12.42
N LEU A 26 9.56 2.42 11.76
CA LEU A 26 8.60 3.48 12.05
C LEU A 26 7.18 2.94 11.83
N GLU A 27 6.31 3.16 12.80
CA GLU A 27 4.87 3.05 12.59
C GLU A 27 4.34 4.43 12.17
N LEU A 28 3.75 4.49 10.98
CA LEU A 28 3.17 5.71 10.43
C LEU A 28 1.66 5.57 10.40
N PRO A 29 0.92 6.36 11.18
CA PRO A 29 -0.52 6.41 11.01
C PRO A 29 -0.83 7.05 9.65
N PHE A 30 -1.73 6.42 8.90
CA PHE A 30 -2.25 6.95 7.65
C PHE A 30 -3.75 6.72 7.62
N ALA A 31 -4.46 7.55 6.86
CA ALA A 31 -5.88 7.39 6.57
C ALA A 31 -6.07 7.46 5.06
N VAL A 32 -6.81 6.50 4.52
CA VAL A 32 -7.28 6.55 3.14
C VAL A 32 -8.75 6.88 3.22
N GLU A 33 -9.10 8.12 2.91
CA GLU A 33 -10.49 8.51 2.74
C GLU A 33 -10.94 7.99 1.37
N ALA A 34 -11.63 6.85 1.38
CA ALA A 34 -12.32 6.39 0.19
C ALA A 34 -13.58 7.23 0.01
N VAL A 35 -13.81 7.76 -1.20
CA VAL A 35 -15.09 8.39 -1.51
C VAL A 35 -16.14 7.27 -1.53
N ASP A 36 -17.07 7.29 -0.57
CA ASP A 36 -18.00 6.23 -0.14
C ASP A 36 -18.71 5.42 -1.24
N ALA A 37 -18.76 5.89 -2.49
CA ALA A 37 -19.60 5.29 -3.53
C ALA A 37 -19.10 3.93 -4.07
N GLU A 38 -17.81 3.58 -3.93
CA GLU A 38 -17.25 2.37 -4.53
C GLU A 38 -16.82 1.28 -3.56
N VAL A 39 -16.63 1.55 -2.27
CA VAL A 39 -16.17 0.53 -1.29
C VAL A 39 -17.34 -0.24 -0.66
N ASP A 40 -18.55 0.32 -0.72
CA ASP A 40 -19.78 -0.31 -0.23
C ASP A 40 -20.40 -1.35 -1.20
N GLY A 41 -19.75 -1.60 -2.35
CA GLY A 41 -20.15 -2.63 -3.30
C GLY A 41 -19.62 -4.03 -2.93
N PRO A 42 -20.22 -5.12 -3.45
CA PRO A 42 -19.66 -6.46 -3.30
C PRO A 42 -18.32 -6.54 -4.05
N GLY A 43 -17.21 -6.49 -3.31
CA GLY A 43 -15.86 -6.51 -3.88
C GLY A 43 -14.80 -6.85 -2.82
N THR A 44 -13.65 -7.37 -3.27
CA THR A 44 -12.47 -7.51 -2.40
C THR A 44 -11.55 -6.34 -2.64
N TYR A 45 -11.34 -5.53 -1.62
CA TYR A 45 -10.39 -4.41 -1.65
C TYR A 45 -9.10 -4.82 -0.95
N VAL A 46 -7.98 -4.43 -1.54
CA VAL A 46 -6.65 -4.64 -0.97
C VAL A 46 -5.92 -3.32 -0.86
N VAL A 47 -5.22 -3.11 0.25
CA VAL A 47 -4.31 -2.00 0.42
C VAL A 47 -2.90 -2.49 0.10
N ARG A 48 -2.16 -1.66 -0.65
CA ARG A 48 -0.73 -1.81 -0.91
C ARG A 48 -0.05 -0.51 -0.55
N ALA A 49 1.17 -0.58 -0.06
CA ALA A 49 1.98 0.57 0.25
C ALA A 49 3.39 0.40 -0.30
N HIS A 50 3.98 1.51 -0.73
CA HIS A 50 5.34 1.62 -1.20
C HIS A 50 6.01 2.81 -0.51
N GLY A 51 7.21 2.58 0.01
CA GLY A 51 8.09 3.60 0.54
C GLY A 51 9.16 3.91 -0.50
N ASP A 52 8.98 5.03 -1.20
CA ASP A 52 9.91 5.57 -2.18
C ASP A 52 11.09 6.25 -1.47
N ARG A 53 12.30 5.69 -1.61
CA ARG A 53 13.51 6.24 -0.98
C ARG A 53 14.31 7.14 -1.90
N ASP A 54 14.22 6.93 -3.21
CA ASP A 54 14.99 7.70 -4.20
C ASP A 54 14.19 8.87 -4.79
N GLY A 55 12.88 8.91 -4.54
CA GLY A 55 11.96 9.95 -4.98
C GLY A 55 11.56 9.82 -6.46
N SER A 56 11.79 8.67 -7.08
CA SER A 56 11.52 8.45 -8.50
C SER A 56 10.03 8.25 -8.80
N GLY A 57 9.22 7.92 -7.80
CA GLY A 57 7.83 7.50 -7.96
C GLY A 57 7.68 6.13 -8.61
N VAL A 58 8.77 5.38 -8.79
CA VAL A 58 8.79 4.03 -9.33
C VAL A 58 9.37 3.11 -8.28
N VAL A 59 8.84 1.89 -8.16
CA VAL A 59 9.42 0.89 -7.25
C VAL A 59 10.78 0.46 -7.80
N THR A 60 11.85 0.84 -7.11
CA THR A 60 13.23 0.50 -7.46
C THR A 60 13.90 -0.34 -6.36
N GLU A 61 15.14 -0.77 -6.63
CA GLU A 61 15.96 -1.45 -5.63
C GLU A 61 16.23 -0.52 -4.44
N GLY A 62 16.04 -1.03 -3.23
CA GLY A 62 16.24 -0.26 -1.99
C GLY A 62 14.97 0.39 -1.45
N ASP A 63 13.92 0.48 -2.26
CA ASP A 63 12.57 0.84 -1.83
C ASP A 63 11.95 -0.22 -0.92
N LEU A 64 10.86 0.17 -0.29
CA LEU A 64 10.08 -0.70 0.58
C LEU A 64 8.70 -0.97 -0.03
N ILE A 65 8.21 -2.21 0.04
CA ILE A 65 6.89 -2.60 -0.45
C ILE A 65 6.15 -3.51 0.51
N THR A 66 4.83 -3.50 0.46
CA THR A 66 4.03 -4.61 1.00
C THR A 66 4.15 -5.84 0.11
N THR A 67 4.44 -7.00 0.70
CA THR A 67 4.55 -8.30 -0.01
C THR A 67 3.28 -9.15 0.12
N ALA A 68 2.43 -8.85 1.09
CA ALA A 68 1.16 -9.54 1.30
C ALA A 68 -0.03 -8.69 0.81
N ALA A 69 -1.13 -9.37 0.45
CA ALA A 69 -2.40 -8.71 0.16
C ALA A 69 -3.12 -8.37 1.47
N HIS A 70 -3.16 -7.09 1.84
CA HIS A 70 -3.86 -6.61 3.03
C HIS A 70 -5.31 -6.28 2.69
N ARG A 71 -6.24 -7.17 3.04
CA ARG A 71 -7.67 -6.97 2.77
C ARG A 71 -8.22 -5.83 3.63
N VAL A 72 -8.94 -4.90 3.01
CA VAL A 72 -9.63 -3.82 3.73
C VAL A 72 -10.71 -4.42 4.63
N THR A 73 -10.75 -3.99 5.88
CA THR A 73 -11.79 -4.32 6.85
C THR A 73 -12.25 -3.05 7.56
N SER A 74 -13.29 -3.14 8.40
CA SER A 74 -13.73 -2.02 9.23
C SER A 74 -12.80 -1.69 10.41
N GLN A 75 -11.71 -2.46 10.59
CA GLN A 75 -10.74 -2.26 11.66
C GLN A 75 -9.44 -1.64 11.13
N PRO A 76 -8.74 -0.82 11.97
CA PRO A 76 -7.39 -0.38 11.65
C PRO A 76 -6.47 -1.58 11.39
N MET A 77 -5.55 -1.41 10.44
CA MET A 77 -4.60 -2.44 10.05
C MET A 77 -3.19 -1.88 9.99
N VAL A 78 -2.22 -2.77 10.25
CA VAL A 78 -0.80 -2.48 10.11
C VAL A 78 -0.31 -3.13 8.82
N LEU A 79 0.45 -2.38 8.03
CA LEU A 79 1.08 -2.84 6.80
C LEU A 79 2.58 -2.93 7.04
N ASP A 80 3.12 -4.14 6.90
CA ASP A 80 4.56 -4.37 7.02
C ASP A 80 5.23 -4.16 5.67
N LEU A 81 6.14 -3.21 5.64
CA LEU A 81 6.92 -2.86 4.47
C LEU A 81 8.28 -3.57 4.50
N HIS A 82 8.61 -4.21 3.39
CA HIS A 82 9.82 -5.01 3.22
C HIS A 82 10.69 -4.44 2.10
N PRO A 83 12.02 -4.51 2.22
CA PRO A 83 12.91 -4.12 1.13
C PRO A 83 12.63 -4.89 -0.15
N VAL A 84 12.63 -4.19 -1.28
CA VAL A 84 12.69 -4.81 -2.60
C VAL A 84 14.03 -5.53 -2.71
N ALA A 85 13.98 -6.86 -2.76
CA ALA A 85 15.16 -7.70 -2.93
C ALA A 85 15.56 -7.80 -4.41
N HIS A 86 16.86 -7.96 -4.64
CA HIS A 86 17.45 -8.32 -5.93
C HIS A 86 17.08 -9.74 -6.39
#